data_AF-A0A2A5DDV3-F1
#
_entry.id   AF-A0A2A5DDV3-F1
#
_cell.length_a   1.000
_cell.length_b   1.000
_cell.length_c   1.000
_cell.angle_alpha   90.00
_cell.angle_beta   90.00
_cell.angle_gamma   90.00
#
_symmetry.space_group_name_H-M   'P 1'
#
loop_
_entity.id
_entity.type
_entity.pdbx_description
1 polymer ?
#
loop_
_entity_poly.entity_id
_entity_poly.type
_entity_poly.pdbx_seq_one_letter_code
_entity_poly.pdbx_strand_id
1 'polypeptide(L)' 'MGRTIWRYTLTSREQKLWDRDDMKGWCKALEGCVEDDAREQGMKKYIIQDTGGEVVIKSDVTILPDPKAMETRRETTVIY' A
#
# COMPACT_ATOMS: atom_id res chain seq x y z
N MET A 1 19.06 4.02 -11.48
CA MET A 1 18.13 2.88 -11.52
C MET A 1 17.19 3.00 -10.33
N GLY A 2 15.97 3.47 -10.59
CA GLY A 2 15.02 3.96 -9.59
C GLY A 2 14.55 2.86 -8.64
N ARG A 3 14.47 3.19 -7.35
CA ARG A 3 14.08 2.27 -6.27
C ARG A 3 12.69 1.73 -6.59
N THR A 4 12.52 0.42 -6.71
CA THR A 4 11.22 -0.24 -7.00
C THR A 4 10.35 -0.40 -5.74
N ILE A 5 10.93 -0.11 -4.58
CA ILE A 5 10.37 -0.40 -3.26
C ILE A 5 10.30 0.91 -2.49
N TRP A 6 9.09 1.28 -2.07
CA TRP A 6 8.85 2.34 -1.10
C TRP A 6 9.24 1.86 0.29
N ARG A 7 9.96 2.68 1.06
CA ARG A 7 10.40 2.33 2.41
C ARG A 7 9.90 3.36 3.39
N TYR A 8 9.14 2.91 4.37
CA TYR A 8 8.69 3.73 5.48
C TYR A 8 9.35 3.23 6.77
N THR A 9 9.92 4.14 7.56
CA THR A 9 10.54 3.81 8.84
C THR A 9 9.67 4.39 9.96
N LEU A 10 9.22 3.53 10.87
CA LEU A 10 8.46 3.94 12.03
C LEU A 10 9.31 4.84 12.92
N THR A 11 8.73 5.91 13.46
CA THR A 11 9.35 6.67 14.54
C THR A 11 9.22 5.93 15.87
N SER A 12 10.01 6.31 16.87
CA SER A 12 9.95 5.68 18.21
C SER A 12 8.59 5.80 18.89
N ARG A 13 7.75 6.77 18.50
CA ARG A 13 6.37 6.92 19.00
C ARG A 13 5.44 5.94 18.31
N GLU A 14 5.57 5.82 17.00
CA GLU A 14 4.82 4.90 16.16
C GLU A 14 5.13 3.45 16.50
N GLN A 15 6.40 3.11 16.76
CA GLN A 15 6.81 1.79 17.22
C GLN A 15 6.10 1.38 18.53
N LYS A 16 5.94 2.32 19.47
CA LYS A 16 5.21 2.08 20.72
C LYS A 16 3.72 1.85 20.50
N LEU A 17 3.13 2.48 19.49
CA LEU A 17 1.75 2.23 19.10
C LEU A 17 1.63 0.89 18.37
N TRP A 18 2.64 0.57 17.56
CA TRP A 18 2.73 -0.67 16.79
C TRP A 18 2.79 -1.92 17.66
N ASP A 19 3.52 -1.84 18.77
CA ASP A 19 3.67 -2.94 19.73
C ASP A 19 2.41 -3.20 20.58
N ARG A 20 1.48 -2.22 20.65
CA ARG A 20 0.24 -2.37 21.43
C ARG A 20 -0.80 -3.16 20.65
N ASP A 21 -1.24 -4.28 21.21
CA ASP A 21 -2.22 -5.17 20.57
C ASP A 21 -3.57 -4.48 20.31
N ASP A 22 -3.99 -3.55 21.18
CA ASP A 22 -5.20 -2.71 21.01
C ASP A 22 -5.11 -1.71 19.83
N MET A 23 -3.92 -1.49 19.26
CA MET A 23 -3.68 -0.53 18.19
C MET A 23 -3.58 -1.17 16.80
N LYS A 24 -3.99 -2.43 16.64
CA LYS A 24 -4.04 -3.12 15.34
C LYS A 24 -4.81 -2.35 14.25
N GLY A 25 -5.85 -1.61 14.64
CA GLY A 25 -6.60 -0.75 13.71
C GLY A 25 -5.77 0.42 13.19
N TRP A 26 -4.95 1.02 14.05
CA TRP A 26 -4.03 2.09 13.67
C TRP A 26 -2.90 1.55 12.76
N CYS A 27 -2.35 0.37 13.06
CA CYS A 27 -1.33 -0.26 12.21
C CYS A 27 -1.84 -0.49 10.78
N LYS A 28 -3.09 -0.97 10.64
CA LYS A 28 -3.73 -1.13 9.32
C LYS A 28 -3.95 0.20 8.59
N ALA A 29 -4.34 1.25 9.31
CA ALA A 29 -4.50 2.58 8.71
C ALA A 29 -3.16 3.12 8.21
N LEU A 30 -2.09 2.96 8.99
CA LEU A 30 -0.74 3.35 8.58
C LEU A 30 -0.26 2.55 7.36
N GLU A 31 -0.50 1.23 7.35
CA GLU A 31 -0.19 0.38 6.20
C GLU A 31 -0.86 0.89 4.91
N GLY A 32 -2.14 1.24 4.99
CA GLY A 32 -2.87 1.85 3.87
C GLY A 32 -2.24 3.15 3.39
N CYS A 33 -1.93 4.07 4.31
CA CYS A 33 -1.26 5.33 3.95
C CYS A 33 0.10 5.11 3.27
N VAL A 34 0.89 4.15 3.75
CA VAL A 34 2.20 3.81 3.15
C VAL A 34 2.02 3.17 1.77
N GLU A 35 1.00 2.36 1.58
CA GLU A 35 0.65 1.80 0.27
C GLU A 35 0.19 2.89 -0.71
N ASP A 36 -0.65 3.83 -0.28
CA ASP A 36 -1.13 4.93 -1.11
C ASP A 36 0.03 5.81 -1.58
N ASP A 37 0.96 6.19 -0.68
CA ASP A 37 2.15 6.98 -1.05
C ASP A 37 3.04 6.20 -2.05
N ALA A 38 3.24 4.90 -1.79
CA ALA A 38 3.95 4.03 -2.73
C ALA A 38 3.28 3.99 -4.10
N ARG A 39 1.94 3.98 -4.15
CA ARG A 39 1.16 4.00 -5.40
C ARG A 39 1.32 5.34 -6.13
N GLU A 40 1.22 6.46 -5.43
CA GLU A 40 1.41 7.80 -5.98
C GLU A 40 2.81 8.00 -6.56
N GLN A 41 3.82 7.38 -5.94
CA GLN A 41 5.21 7.40 -6.41
C GLN A 41 5.50 6.39 -7.53
N GLY A 42 4.51 5.59 -7.95
CA GLY A 42 4.67 4.57 -9.00
C GLY A 42 5.49 3.36 -8.57
N MET A 43 5.57 3.08 -7.27
CA MET A 43 6.30 1.95 -6.70
C MET A 43 5.45 0.67 -6.79
N LYS A 44 6.12 -0.49 -6.92
CA LYS A 44 5.43 -1.78 -7.00
C LYS A 44 5.26 -2.47 -5.66
N LYS A 45 6.12 -2.12 -4.70
CA LYS A 45 6.16 -2.74 -3.37
C LYS A 45 6.39 -1.65 -2.33
N TYR A 46 5.93 -1.90 -1.13
CA TYR A 46 6.26 -1.09 0.04
C TYR A 46 6.75 -1.97 1.18
N ILE A 47 7.59 -1.38 2.03
CA ILE A 47 8.02 -1.98 3.28
C ILE A 47 7.87 -0.98 4.41
N ILE A 48 7.46 -1.47 5.56
CA ILE A 48 7.49 -0.74 6.83
C ILE A 48 8.60 -1.36 7.66
N GLN A 49 9.49 -0.51 8.15
CA GLN A 49 10.62 -0.88 8.98
C GLN A 49 10.45 -0.29 10.38
N ASP A 50 10.89 -1.05 11.38
CA ASP A 50 11.03 -0.57 12.74
C ASP A 50 12.17 0.47 12.85
N THR A 51 12.25 1.15 13.98
CA THR A 51 13.36 2.06 14.32
C THR A 51 14.77 1.46 14.26
N GLY A 52 14.91 0.16 14.49
CA GLY A 52 16.14 -0.63 14.36
C GLY A 52 16.45 -1.07 12.91
N GLY A 53 15.56 -0.77 11.97
CA GLY A 53 15.72 -1.11 10.55
C GLY A 53 15.22 -2.50 10.18
N GLU A 54 14.61 -3.24 11.11
CA GLU A 54 13.98 -4.53 10.81
C GLU A 54 12.68 -4.34 10.04
N VAL A 55 12.43 -5.20 9.04
CA VAL A 55 11.21 -5.11 8.24
C VAL A 55 10.05 -5.74 9.02
N VAL A 56 9.10 -4.91 9.45
CA VAL A 56 7.89 -5.36 10.14
C VAL A 56 6.79 -5.75 9.15
N ILE A 57 6.68 -5.04 8.02
CA ILE A 57 5.75 -5.38 6.93
C ILE A 57 6.48 -5.27 5.59
N LYS A 58 6.17 -6.20 4.70
CA LYS A 58 6.52 -6.15 3.29
C LYS A 58 5.35 -6.64 2.47
N SER A 59 4.83 -5.77 1.60
CA SER A 59 3.73 -6.13 0.72
C SER A 59 3.89 -5.48 -0.67
N ASP A 60 3.10 -5.97 -1.60
CA ASP A 60 2.97 -5.44 -2.95
C ASP A 60 1.90 -4.34 -2.97
N VAL A 61 2.11 -3.28 -3.74
CA VAL A 61 1.12 -2.20 -3.89
C VAL A 61 -0.06 -2.73 -4.68
N THR A 62 -1.27 -2.63 -4.13
CA THR A 62 -2.46 -3.06 -4.84
C THR A 62 -2.67 -2.14 -6.04
N ILE A 63 -2.65 -2.72 -7.24
CA ILE A 63 -3.00 -2.01 -8.47
C ILE A 63 -4.52 -1.89 -8.49
N LEU A 64 -5.02 -0.68 -8.26
CA LEU A 64 -6.43 -0.40 -8.45
C LEU A 64 -6.74 -0.51 -9.96
N PRO A 65 -7.77 -1.27 -10.37
CA PRO A 65 -8.14 -1.34 -11.77
C PRO A 65 -8.49 0.07 -12.26
N ASP A 66 -7.89 0.48 -13.37
CA ASP A 66 -8.16 1.78 -13.96
C ASP A 66 -9.67 1.92 -14.25
N PRO A 67 -10.34 2.97 -13.77
CA PRO A 67 -11.78 3.11 -13.94
C PRO A 67 -12.20 3.18 -15.42
N LYS A 68 -11.30 3.55 -16.35
CA LYS A 68 -11.59 3.51 -17.80
C LYS A 68 -11.55 2.10 -18.38
N ALA A 69 -10.90 1.14 -17.74
CA ALA A 69 -10.85 -0.25 -18.22
C ALA A 69 -12.20 -0.99 -18.05
N MET A 70 -13.13 -0.46 -17.24
CA MET A 70 -14.44 -1.07 -17.01
C MET A 70 -15.53 -0.65 -18.00
N GLU A 71 -15.30 0.35 -18.86
CA GLU A 71 -16.32 0.93 -19.76
C GLU A 71 -16.44 0.22 -21.13
N THR A 72 -15.61 -0.78 -21.45
CA THR A 72 -15.59 -1.40 -22.81
C THR A 72 -16.35 -2.74 -22.91
N ARG A 73 -17.29 -3.04 -22.00
CA ARG A 73 -18.00 -4.35 -21.99
C ARG A 73 -19.52 -4.29 -22.10
N ARG A 74 -20.11 -3.20 -22.59
CA ARG A 74 -21.56 -3.07 -22.70
C ARG A 74 -22.08 -2.48 -24.01
N GLU A 75 -21.53 -2.84 -25.17
CA GLU A 75 -22.17 -2.44 -26.44
C GLU A 75 -21.77 -3.35 -27.60
N THR A 76 -22.30 -4.58 -27.63
CA THR A 76 -22.58 -5.30 -28.89
C THR A 76 -23.69 -6.30 -28.60
N THR A 77 -24.93 -5.84 -28.64
CA THR A 77 -26.08 -6.71 -28.84
C THR A 77 -26.66 -6.32 -30.19
N VAL A 78 -26.09 -6.87 -31.25
CA VAL A 78 -26.72 -6.91 -32.57
C VAL A 78 -27.51 -8.20 -32.58
N ILE A 79 -28.83 -8.10 -32.39
CA ILE A 79 -29.76 -9.21 -32.61
C ILE A 79 -30.32 -9.02 -34.01
N TYR A 80 -30.16 -10.05 -34.83
CA TYR A 80 -30.59 -10.15 -36.23
C TYR A 80 -32.12 -10.24 -36.35
#